data_AF-A0A1S9U2D6-F1
#
_entry.id   AF-A0A1S9U2D6-F1
#
_cell.length_a   1.000
_cell.length_b   1.000
_cell.length_c   1.000
_cell.angle_alpha   90.00
_cell.angle_beta   90.00
_cell.angle_gamma   90.00
#
_symmetry.space_group_name_H-M   'P 1'
#
loop_
_entity.id
_entity.type
_entity.pdbx_description
1 polymer ?
#
loop_
_entity_poly.entity_id
_entity_poly.type
_entity_poly.pdbx_seq_one_letter_code
_entity_poly.pdbx_strand_id
1 'polypeptide(L)' 'KHNIKPIIDKVYPLEEAIQALNRMQQGEQFGNIALRME' A
#
# COMPACT_ATOMS: atom_id res chain seq x y z
N LYS A 1 -0.43 -19.18 16.58
CA LYS A 1 -1.10 -18.34 15.55
C LYS A 1 -0.98 -16.89 15.99
N HIS A 2 -0.30 -16.02 15.23
CA HIS A 2 -0.12 -14.61 15.61
C HIS A 2 -1.25 -13.75 15.03
N ASN A 3 -1.95 -12.99 15.86
CA ASN A 3 -3.09 -12.14 15.46
C ASN A 3 -2.65 -10.73 15.04
N ILE A 4 -1.54 -10.62 14.31
CA ILE A 4 -1.03 -9.32 13.86
C ILE A 4 -1.90 -8.86 12.69
N LYS A 5 -2.49 -7.67 12.83
CA LYS A 5 -3.24 -7.01 11.76
C LYS A 5 -2.35 -5.96 11.10
N PRO A 6 -2.19 -5.99 9.77
CA PRO A 6 -1.43 -4.95 9.08
C PRO A 6 -2.17 -3.61 9.19
N ILE A 7 -1.41 -2.53 9.41
CA ILE A 7 -1.92 -1.18 9.27
C ILE A 7 -1.80 -0.85 7.78
N ILE A 8 -2.92 -0.69 7.09
CA ILE A 8 -2.96 -0.31 5.69
C ILE A 8 -3.08 1.21 5.59
N ASP A 9 -2.13 1.84 4.93
CA ASP A 9 -2.15 3.27 4.63
C ASP A 9 -3.14 3.55 3.49
N LYS A 10 -2.94 2.85 2.37
CA LYS A 10 -3.73 3.04 1.16
C LYS A 10 -3.76 1.79 0.28
N VAL A 11 -4.84 1.62 -0.45
CA VAL A 11 -5.03 0.57 -1.45
C VAL A 11 -5.11 1.22 -2.82
N TYR A 12 -4.33 0.73 -3.78
CA TYR A 12 -4.36 1.15 -5.17
C TYR A 12 -4.82 -0.02 -6.07
N PRO A 13 -5.55 0.24 -7.16
CA PRO A 13 -5.71 -0.74 -8.22
C PRO A 13 -4.35 -1.00 -8.91
N LEU A 14 -4.18 -2.15 -9.54
CA LEU A 14 -2.89 -2.56 -10.13
C LEU A 14 -2.42 -1.56 -11.22
N GLU A 15 -3.35 -0.97 -11.96
CA GLU A 15 -3.11 0.05 -12.99
C GLU A 15 -2.41 1.30 -12.42
N GLU A 16 -2.58 1.55 -11.12
CA GLU A 16 -1.98 2.68 -10.40
C GLU A 16 -0.70 2.31 -9.63
N ALA A 17 -0.09 1.15 -9.89
CA ALA A 17 1.12 0.70 -9.17
C ALA A 17 2.28 1.71 -9.21
N ILE A 18 2.40 2.51 -10.27
CA ILE A 18 3.40 3.57 -10.35
C ILE A 18 3.12 4.70 -9.34
N GLN A 19 1.84 5.04 -9.12
CA GLN A 19 1.47 6.04 -8.12
C GLN A 19 1.75 5.53 -6.70
N ALA A 20 1.43 4.25 -6.45
CA ALA A 20 1.76 3.56 -5.21
C ALA A 20 3.28 3.60 -4.92
N LEU A 21 4.10 3.31 -5.94
CA LEU A 21 5.56 3.37 -5.84
C LEU A 21 6.06 4.78 -5.55
N ASN A 22 5.55 5.79 -6.26
CA ASN A 22 5.96 7.19 -6.05
C ASN A 22 5.68 7.64 -4.61
N ARG A 23 4.50 7.33 -4.06
CA ARG A 23 4.15 7.64 -2.65
C ARG A 23 5.13 7.00 -1.67
N MET A 24 5.51 5.74 -1.92
CA MET A 24 6.49 5.04 -1.10
C MET A 24 7.87 5.70 -1.16
N GLN A 25 8.30 6.13 -2.35
CA GLN A 25 9.58 6.82 -2.54
C GLN A 25 9.62 8.18 -1.86
N GLN A 26 8.51 8.90 -1.81
CA GLN A 26 8.40 10.17 -1.08
C GLN A 26 8.30 9.98 0.44
N GLY A 27 8.17 8.74 0.93
CA GLY A 27 8.04 8.44 2.36
C GLY A 27 6.72 8.93 2.98
N GLU A 28 5.69 9.17 2.17
CA GLU A 28 4.42 9.75 2.62
C GLU A 28 3.47 8.73 3.26
N GLN A 29 3.80 7.43 3.22
CA GLN A 29 2.95 6.36 3.72
C GLN A 29 3.05 6.19 5.24
N PHE A 30 1.91 6.00 5.91
CA PHE A 30 1.85 5.55 7.30
C PHE A 30 1.27 4.13 7.38
N GLY A 31 2.14 3.13 7.24
CA GLY A 31 1.75 1.72 7.16
C GLY A 31 1.98 1.13 5.77
N ASN A 32 1.34 0.00 5.48
CA ASN A 32 1.53 -0.73 4.23
C ASN A 32 0.67 -0.14 3.11
N ILE A 33 1.25 -0.02 1.92
CA ILE A 33 0.49 0.20 0.68
C ILE A 33 0.10 -1.17 0.11
N ALA A 34 -1.17 -1.36 -0.25
CA ALA A 34 -1.68 -2.58 -0.87
C ALA A 34 -2.05 -2.34 -2.34
N LEU A 35 -1.87 -3.37 -3.18
CA LEU A 35 -2.35 -3.40 -4.55
C LEU A 35 -3.53 -4.36 -4.66
N ARG A 36 -4.63 -3.91 -5.26
CA ARG A 36 -5.78 -4.74 -5.61
C ARG A 36 -5.63 -5.23 -7.05
N MET A 37 -5.70 -6.55 -7.24
CA MET A 37 -5.87 -7.16 -8.56
C MET A 37 -7.36 -7.47 -8.71
N GLU A 38 -8.02 -6.78 -9.63
CA GLU A 38 -9.40 -7.10 -10.05
C GLU A 38 -9.37 -8.16 -11.16
#